data_AF-B0W4G9-F1
#
_entry.id   AF-B0W4G9-F1
#
_cell.length_a   1.000
_cell.length_b   1.000
_cell.length_c   1.000
_cell.angle_alpha   90.00
_cell.angle_beta   90.00
_cell.angle_gamma   90.00
#
_symmetry.space_group_name_H-M   'P 1'
#
loop_
_entity.id
_entity.type
_entity.pdbx_description
1 polymer ?
#
loop_
_entity_poly.entity_id
_entity_poly.type
_entity_poly.pdbx_seq_one_letter_code
_entity_poly.pdbx_strand_id
1 'polypeptide(L)'
;MASNTPQGANLLYGLRKSKKFTQGWGAQLPVAYKKFWDEWKNQQPAAVHYVPKNGMFQREDLTGLVTPIQNVPLPLIDPPESHEGIWGGEAIVKGFQKRTPYKRRVPHFWVPVLKRSVVHSQVLNEYMAVTVTDRTLDQIHDNHGFDHYLLKTPACDLRSMLAIKLKKKILVDLLAGCPKLAAEPEKQQAAIKEFSCYLSQYTPEEIDWYGLSYVEAVLKIKNQVESQADKRPHKVIFRQKLIEQLKEAGIREAQGTADELKTVDDSSASSWLSKLAFKPKNW
;
A
#
# COMPACT_ATOMS: atom_id res chain seq x y z
N MET A 1 -31.27 -7.35 -32.12
CA MET A 1 -30.66 -8.03 -30.96
C MET A 1 -30.96 -7.19 -29.73
N ALA A 2 -31.79 -7.68 -28.82
CA ALA A 2 -32.17 -6.94 -27.62
C ALA A 2 -30.95 -6.78 -26.72
N SER A 3 -30.43 -5.56 -26.61
CA SER A 3 -29.49 -5.22 -25.56
C SER A 3 -30.22 -5.37 -24.23
N ASN A 4 -29.66 -6.19 -23.35
CA ASN A 4 -30.21 -6.46 -22.04
C ASN A 4 -30.08 -5.18 -21.19
N THR A 5 -31.03 -4.25 -21.33
CA THR A 5 -31.06 -3.02 -20.55
C THR A 5 -31.54 -3.39 -19.15
N PRO A 6 -30.73 -3.14 -18.11
CA PRO A 6 -31.14 -3.46 -16.75
C PRO A 6 -32.34 -2.58 -16.37
N GLN A 7 -33.50 -3.19 -16.12
CA GLN A 7 -34.72 -2.47 -15.69
C GLN A 7 -34.95 -2.61 -14.18
N GLY A 8 -35.56 -1.61 -13.54
CA GLY A 8 -36.05 -1.66 -12.15
C GLY A 8 -35.17 -0.97 -11.09
N ALA A 9 -35.35 -1.33 -9.81
CA ALA A 9 -34.64 -0.73 -8.65
C ALA A 9 -33.09 -0.81 -8.75
N ASN A 10 -32.58 -1.73 -9.58
CA ASN A 10 -31.17 -1.84 -9.93
C ASN A 10 -30.64 -0.65 -10.77
N LEU A 11 -31.52 0.10 -11.43
CA LEU A 11 -31.19 1.31 -12.21
C LEU A 11 -31.10 2.57 -11.33
N LEU A 12 -31.94 2.65 -10.29
CA LEU A 12 -32.05 3.84 -9.42
C LEU A 12 -31.06 3.83 -8.24
N TYR A 13 -30.82 2.65 -7.66
CA TYR A 13 -29.92 2.47 -6.51
C TYR A 13 -29.10 1.18 -6.61
N GLY A 14 -28.77 0.74 -7.84
CA GLY A 14 -28.06 -0.52 -8.09
C GLY A 14 -27.05 -0.83 -7.00
N LEU A 15 -27.22 -1.97 -6.32
CA LEU A 15 -26.41 -2.41 -5.19
C LEU A 15 -24.95 -2.06 -5.48
N ARG A 16 -24.45 -1.00 -4.82
CA ARG A 16 -23.08 -0.56 -5.05
C ARG A 16 -22.20 -1.72 -4.65
N LYS A 17 -21.55 -2.35 -5.63
CA LYS A 17 -20.56 -3.40 -5.36
C LYS A 17 -19.60 -2.84 -4.31
N SER A 18 -19.44 -3.55 -3.20
CA SER A 18 -18.53 -3.08 -2.16
C SER A 18 -17.13 -2.98 -2.76
N LYS A 19 -16.53 -1.79 -2.66
CA LYS A 19 -15.15 -1.58 -3.08
C LYS A 19 -14.23 -2.13 -1.99
N LYS A 20 -12.99 -2.47 -2.36
CA LYS A 20 -11.95 -2.96 -1.43
C LYS A 20 -11.75 -2.09 -0.18
N PHE A 21 -12.05 -0.79 -0.29
CA PHE A 21 -11.91 0.20 0.79
C PHE A 21 -13.21 0.58 1.49
N THR A 22 -14.34 -0.07 1.17
CA THR A 22 -15.64 0.23 1.80
C THR A 22 -16.00 -0.71 2.94
N GLN A 23 -15.37 -1.88 3.04
CA GLN A 23 -15.73 -2.91 4.02
C GLN A 23 -14.49 -3.54 4.67
N GLY A 24 -14.67 -4.08 5.87
CA GLY A 24 -13.64 -4.80 6.64
C GLY A 24 -12.41 -3.95 6.97
N TRP A 25 -11.25 -4.60 7.04
CA TRP A 25 -9.96 -3.94 7.28
C TRP A 25 -9.60 -2.90 6.23
N GLY A 26 -10.10 -3.04 5.00
CA GLY A 26 -9.87 -2.06 3.95
C GLY A 26 -10.51 -0.69 4.22
N ALA A 27 -11.61 -0.66 4.99
CA ALA A 27 -12.24 0.60 5.39
C ALA A 27 -11.38 1.39 6.39
N GLN A 28 -10.71 0.68 7.29
CA GLN A 28 -9.84 1.23 8.33
C GLN A 28 -8.50 1.74 7.80
N LEU A 29 -8.18 1.51 6.51
CA LEU A 29 -6.95 2.02 5.91
C LEU A 29 -6.88 3.55 5.95
N PRO A 30 -5.74 4.13 6.37
CA PRO A 30 -5.53 5.58 6.40
C PRO A 30 -5.73 6.24 5.04
N VAL A 31 -6.07 7.53 5.07
CA VAL A 31 -6.21 8.36 3.87
C VAL A 31 -4.90 8.40 3.08
N ALA A 32 -3.77 8.46 3.79
CA ALA A 32 -2.42 8.36 3.23
C ALA A 32 -2.24 7.15 2.29
N TYR A 33 -2.67 5.96 2.73
CA TYR A 33 -2.59 4.75 1.90
C TYR A 33 -3.54 4.80 0.70
N LYS A 34 -4.75 5.34 0.88
CA LYS A 34 -5.73 5.48 -0.20
C LYS A 34 -5.22 6.41 -1.30
N LYS A 35 -4.57 7.53 -0.93
CA LYS A 35 -3.88 8.44 -1.86
C LYS A 35 -2.83 7.71 -2.70
N PHE A 36 -1.95 6.93 -2.06
CA PHE A 36 -0.97 6.10 -2.76
C PHE A 36 -1.63 5.05 -3.67
N TRP A 37 -2.69 4.39 -3.22
CA TRP A 37 -3.39 3.39 -4.03
C TRP A 37 -4.03 4.00 -5.29
N ASP A 38 -4.58 5.20 -5.16
CA ASP A 38 -5.15 5.94 -6.28
C ASP A 38 -4.08 6.32 -7.31
N GLU A 39 -2.92 6.82 -6.86
CA GLU A 39 -1.74 7.06 -7.70
C GLU A 39 -1.28 5.77 -8.39
N TRP A 40 -1.25 4.64 -7.68
CA TRP A 40 -0.68 3.41 -8.20
C TRP A 40 -1.60 2.63 -9.16
N LYS A 41 -2.91 2.57 -8.87
CA LYS A 41 -3.85 1.69 -9.60
C LYS A 41 -4.93 2.42 -10.39
N ASN A 42 -5.29 3.64 -10.02
CA ASN A 42 -6.40 4.36 -10.65
C ASN A 42 -5.92 5.43 -11.64
N GLN A 43 -4.75 6.02 -11.40
CA GLN A 43 -4.14 6.97 -12.32
C GLN A 43 -3.77 6.30 -13.66
N GLN A 44 -4.03 6.99 -14.76
CA GLN A 44 -3.64 6.52 -16.09
C GLN A 44 -2.12 6.62 -16.24
N PRO A 45 -1.44 5.52 -16.59
CA PRO A 45 0.00 5.53 -16.80
C PRO A 45 0.38 6.23 -18.12
N ALA A 46 1.64 6.65 -18.22
CA ALA A 46 2.22 7.18 -19.43
C ALA A 46 2.14 6.17 -20.59
N ALA A 47 1.93 6.68 -21.81
CA ALA A 47 1.86 5.85 -23.00
C ALA A 47 3.25 5.29 -23.35
N VAL A 48 3.39 3.97 -23.28
CA VAL A 48 4.65 3.25 -23.62
C VAL A 48 4.50 2.49 -24.93
N HIS A 49 3.48 1.64 -25.03
CA HIS A 49 3.30 0.70 -26.15
C HIS A 49 2.42 1.24 -27.29
N TYR A 50 2.03 2.51 -27.21
CA TYR A 50 1.25 3.19 -28.24
C TYR A 50 1.64 4.65 -28.31
N VAL A 51 1.48 5.26 -29.49
CA VAL A 51 1.72 6.68 -29.69
C VAL A 51 0.41 7.43 -29.45
N PRO A 52 0.30 8.23 -28.37
CA PRO A 52 -0.90 9.03 -28.13
C PRO A 52 -1.00 10.13 -29.19
N LYS A 53 -2.21 10.40 -29.65
CA LYS A 53 -2.50 11.54 -30.52
C LYS A 53 -2.81 12.76 -29.64
N ASN A 54 -2.31 13.91 -30.06
CA ASN A 54 -2.53 15.18 -29.35
C ASN A 54 -3.84 15.83 -29.82
N GLY A 55 -4.52 16.53 -28.90
CA GLY A 55 -5.75 17.25 -29.17
C GLY A 55 -7.03 16.45 -28.91
N MET A 56 -8.17 17.15 -28.98
CA MET A 56 -9.49 16.56 -28.70
C MET A 56 -10.17 16.03 -29.96
N PHE A 57 -9.85 16.60 -31.12
CA PHE A 57 -10.48 16.28 -32.40
C PHE A 57 -9.43 16.17 -33.50
N GLN A 58 -9.64 15.23 -34.41
CA GLN A 58 -8.86 15.05 -35.62
C GLN A 58 -9.77 15.25 -36.82
N ARG A 59 -9.28 15.99 -37.81
CA ARG A 59 -9.92 16.07 -39.13
C ARG A 59 -9.30 14.99 -40.03
N GLU A 60 -10.14 14.20 -40.68
CA GLU A 60 -9.69 13.20 -41.65
C GLU A 60 -9.32 13.88 -42.98
N ASP A 61 -8.17 13.53 -43.56
CA ASP A 61 -7.64 14.21 -44.74
C ASP A 61 -8.49 14.00 -46.00
N LEU A 62 -9.09 12.81 -46.14
CA LEU A 62 -9.87 12.44 -47.34
C LEU A 62 -11.30 12.98 -47.29
N THR A 63 -11.98 12.78 -46.16
CA THR A 63 -13.42 13.09 -46.03
C THR A 63 -13.65 14.48 -45.42
N GLY A 64 -12.65 15.06 -44.77
CA GLY A 64 -12.76 16.32 -44.05
C GLY A 64 -13.61 16.24 -42.77
N LEU A 65 -14.09 15.05 -42.39
CA LEU A 65 -14.91 14.81 -41.20
C LEU A 65 -14.08 15.02 -39.92
N VAL A 66 -14.69 15.67 -38.94
CA VAL A 66 -14.07 15.93 -37.63
C VAL A 66 -14.54 14.86 -36.66
N THR A 67 -13.60 14.07 -36.14
CA THR A 67 -13.87 12.99 -35.18
C THR A 67 -13.11 13.23 -33.87
N PRO A 68 -13.67 12.86 -32.70
CA PRO A 68 -12.95 12.98 -31.44
C PRO A 68 -11.78 12.00 -31.39
N ILE A 69 -10.63 12.47 -30.91
CA ILE A 69 -9.44 11.63 -30.69
C ILE A 69 -9.64 10.81 -29.42
N GLN A 70 -9.38 9.51 -29.49
CA GLN A 70 -9.42 8.61 -28.35
C GLN A 70 -8.08 7.90 -28.19
N ASN A 71 -7.40 8.17 -27.08
CA ASN A 71 -6.17 7.49 -26.70
C ASN A 71 -6.50 6.31 -25.78
N VAL A 72 -6.69 5.13 -26.36
CA VAL A 72 -7.03 3.91 -25.61
C VAL A 72 -5.75 3.11 -25.32
N PRO A 73 -5.38 2.90 -24.05
CA PRO A 73 -4.18 2.15 -23.71
C PRO A 73 -4.34 0.66 -24.06
N LEU A 74 -3.22 0.02 -24.42
CA LEU A 74 -3.18 -1.41 -24.72
C LEU A 74 -3.28 -2.25 -23.43
N PRO A 75 -3.94 -3.43 -23.47
CA PRO A 75 -3.95 -4.35 -22.34
C PRO A 75 -2.57 -4.97 -22.16
N LEU A 76 -1.96 -4.72 -21.02
CA LEU A 76 -0.62 -5.19 -20.66
C LEU A 76 -0.71 -6.39 -19.71
N ILE A 77 0.25 -7.30 -19.85
CA ILE A 77 0.43 -8.44 -18.95
C ILE A 77 1.73 -8.22 -18.17
N ASP A 78 1.61 -8.09 -16.85
CA ASP A 78 2.75 -8.00 -15.95
C ASP A 78 3.06 -9.41 -15.40
N PRO A 79 4.17 -10.05 -15.81
CA PRO A 79 4.59 -11.31 -15.22
C PRO A 79 5.20 -11.06 -13.82
N PRO A 80 5.29 -12.07 -12.93
CA PRO A 80 5.81 -11.88 -11.57
C PRO A 80 7.25 -11.35 -11.55
N GLU A 81 8.08 -11.74 -12.54
CA GLU A 81 9.46 -11.28 -12.69
C GLU A 81 9.56 -9.77 -12.94
N SER A 82 8.49 -9.13 -13.44
CA SER A 82 8.46 -7.68 -13.62
C SER A 82 8.49 -6.92 -12.29
N HIS A 83 8.02 -7.56 -11.20
CA HIS A 83 8.05 -6.98 -9.86
C HIS A 83 9.42 -7.13 -9.18
N GLU A 84 10.28 -8.02 -9.67
CA GLU A 84 11.66 -8.22 -9.21
C GLU A 84 12.66 -7.33 -9.98
N GLY A 85 12.31 -6.88 -11.19
CA GLY A 85 13.10 -5.96 -12.00
C GLY A 85 12.52 -4.54 -12.03
N ILE A 86 13.09 -3.67 -12.86
CA ILE A 86 12.58 -2.33 -13.15
C ILE A 86 12.46 -2.22 -14.67
N TRP A 87 11.24 -2.23 -15.21
CA TRP A 87 11.00 -2.28 -16.67
C TRP A 87 10.52 -0.95 -17.27
N GLY A 88 10.35 0.10 -16.45
CA GLY A 88 10.10 1.47 -16.95
C GLY A 88 8.75 1.65 -17.64
N GLY A 89 7.74 0.93 -17.15
CA GLY A 89 6.41 0.91 -17.73
C GLY A 89 6.24 -0.09 -18.87
N GLU A 90 7.30 -0.77 -19.31
CA GLU A 90 7.20 -1.88 -20.26
C GLU A 90 6.57 -3.12 -19.61
N ALA A 91 5.92 -3.92 -20.44
CA ALA A 91 5.20 -5.12 -20.05
C ALA A 91 5.04 -6.02 -21.27
N ILE A 92 4.52 -7.23 -21.07
CA ILE A 92 4.25 -8.16 -22.17
C ILE A 92 2.95 -7.74 -22.85
N VAL A 93 3.00 -7.57 -24.17
CA VAL A 93 1.80 -7.32 -24.98
C VAL A 93 1.39 -8.62 -25.67
N LYS A 94 0.14 -9.03 -25.45
CA LYS A 94 -0.46 -10.17 -26.13
C LYS A 94 -1.39 -9.69 -27.23
N GLY A 95 -1.19 -10.17 -28.45
CA GLY A 95 -2.08 -9.82 -29.55
C GLY A 95 -1.95 -10.74 -30.75
N PHE A 96 -2.26 -10.19 -31.91
CA PHE A 96 -2.19 -10.91 -33.18
C PHE A 96 -1.36 -10.12 -34.17
N GLN A 97 -0.51 -10.82 -34.91
CA GLN A 97 0.25 -10.26 -36.01
C GLN A 97 -0.29 -10.79 -37.34
N LYS A 98 -0.32 -9.93 -38.35
CA LYS A 98 -0.53 -10.30 -39.75
C LYS A 98 0.68 -9.87 -40.56
N ARG A 99 1.22 -10.77 -41.39
CA ARG A 99 2.31 -10.42 -42.33
C ARG A 99 1.79 -9.58 -43.50
N THR A 100 0.60 -9.90 -44.00
CA THR A 100 -0.10 -9.13 -45.05
C THR A 100 -1.59 -9.06 -44.70
N PRO A 101 -2.35 -8.05 -45.19
CA PRO A 101 -3.76 -7.87 -44.85
C PRO A 101 -4.63 -9.11 -45.14
N TYR A 102 -4.33 -9.77 -46.27
CA TYR A 102 -5.04 -10.96 -46.78
C TYR A 102 -4.65 -12.28 -46.10
N LYS A 103 -3.52 -12.32 -45.38
CA LYS A 103 -3.11 -13.54 -44.66
C LYS A 103 -3.82 -13.68 -43.33
N ARG A 104 -3.94 -14.93 -42.88
CA ARG A 104 -4.50 -15.28 -41.57
C ARG A 104 -3.67 -14.63 -40.46
N ARG A 105 -4.35 -14.14 -39.42
CA ARG A 105 -3.72 -13.61 -38.21
C ARG A 105 -3.12 -14.73 -37.36
N VAL A 106 -1.93 -14.50 -36.79
CA VAL A 106 -1.22 -15.43 -35.92
C VAL A 106 -1.07 -14.81 -34.53
N PRO A 107 -1.33 -15.53 -33.43
CA PRO A 107 -1.11 -15.01 -32.10
C PRO A 107 0.38 -14.71 -31.88
N HIS A 108 0.69 -13.58 -31.24
CA HIS A 108 2.06 -13.16 -30.94
C HIS A 108 2.15 -12.49 -29.57
N PHE A 109 3.29 -12.66 -28.93
CA PHE A 109 3.64 -12.04 -27.66
C PHE A 109 4.85 -11.15 -27.89
N TRP A 110 4.70 -9.85 -27.67
CA TRP A 110 5.83 -8.92 -27.66
C TRP A 110 6.35 -8.86 -26.23
N VAL A 111 7.56 -9.38 -26.03
CA VAL A 111 8.24 -9.41 -24.73
C VAL A 111 9.36 -8.36 -24.77
N PRO A 112 9.50 -7.52 -23.72
CA PRO A 112 10.57 -6.53 -23.67
C PRO A 112 11.95 -7.19 -23.59
N VAL A 113 12.97 -6.48 -24.06
CA VAL A 113 14.37 -6.95 -23.98
C VAL A 113 14.91 -6.61 -22.60
N LEU A 114 15.19 -7.65 -21.82
CA LEU A 114 15.70 -7.51 -20.45
C LEU A 114 17.22 -7.63 -20.42
N LYS A 115 17.87 -6.74 -19.67
CA LYS A 115 19.32 -6.72 -19.45
C LYS A 115 19.60 -6.68 -17.95
N ARG A 116 20.70 -7.29 -17.50
CA ARG A 116 21.16 -7.12 -16.11
C ARG A 116 22.14 -5.96 -16.08
N SER A 117 21.83 -4.95 -15.27
CA SER A 117 22.70 -3.78 -15.09
C SER A 117 22.93 -3.53 -13.60
N VAL A 118 24.00 -2.82 -13.28
CA VAL A 118 24.29 -2.36 -11.92
C VAL A 118 23.94 -0.89 -11.84
N VAL A 119 23.07 -0.54 -10.90
CA VAL A 119 22.63 0.83 -10.68
C VAL A 119 23.05 1.27 -9.29
N HIS A 120 23.47 2.52 -9.15
CA HIS A 120 23.89 3.10 -7.88
C HIS A 120 22.82 4.06 -7.35
N SER A 121 22.43 3.90 -6.09
CA SER A 121 21.62 4.87 -5.35
C SER A 121 22.53 5.73 -4.49
N GLN A 122 22.48 7.04 -4.69
CA GLN A 122 23.28 8.01 -3.93
C GLN A 122 22.77 8.14 -2.49
N VAL A 123 21.45 8.24 -2.31
CA VAL A 123 20.82 8.34 -0.98
C VAL A 123 21.11 7.11 -0.13
N LEU A 124 21.02 5.93 -0.75
CA LEU A 124 21.26 4.66 -0.05
C LEU A 124 22.75 4.27 0.00
N ASN A 125 23.61 4.94 -0.76
CA ASN A 125 25.03 4.62 -0.94
C ASN A 125 25.29 3.13 -1.26
N GLU A 126 24.45 2.57 -2.14
CA GLU A 126 24.43 1.13 -2.45
C GLU A 126 24.41 0.91 -3.97
N TYR A 127 25.24 -0.01 -4.45
CA TYR A 127 25.17 -0.57 -5.80
C TYR A 127 24.24 -1.78 -5.81
N MET A 128 23.32 -1.83 -6.76
CA MET A 128 22.30 -2.88 -6.87
C MET A 128 22.35 -3.49 -8.27
N ALA A 129 22.43 -4.80 -8.35
CA ALA A 129 22.29 -5.53 -9.60
C ALA A 129 20.79 -5.77 -9.89
N VAL A 130 20.26 -5.13 -10.92
CA VAL A 130 18.83 -5.14 -11.24
C VAL A 130 18.61 -5.50 -12.71
N THR A 131 17.51 -6.20 -12.98
CA THR A 131 17.05 -6.46 -14.36
C THR A 131 16.29 -5.24 -14.88
N VAL A 132 16.82 -4.63 -15.94
CA VAL A 132 16.37 -3.37 -16.53
C VAL A 132 16.08 -3.51 -18.03
N THR A 133 15.31 -2.60 -18.59
CA THR A 133 15.10 -2.43 -20.04
C THR A 133 15.92 -1.25 -20.56
N ASP A 134 16.12 -1.16 -21.87
CA ASP A 134 16.83 -0.01 -22.46
C ASP A 134 16.09 1.30 -22.17
N ARG A 135 14.76 1.29 -22.25
CA ARG A 135 13.92 2.42 -21.85
C ARG A 135 14.17 2.89 -20.42
N THR A 136 14.36 1.97 -19.46
CA THR A 136 14.66 2.40 -18.08
C THR A 136 16.01 3.08 -17.96
N LEU A 137 17.01 2.63 -18.71
CA LEU A 137 18.32 3.29 -18.72
C LEU A 137 18.17 4.69 -19.30
N ASP A 138 17.44 4.85 -20.40
CA ASP A 138 17.13 6.16 -20.99
C ASP A 138 16.42 7.07 -19.98
N GLN A 139 15.38 6.56 -19.28
CA GLN A 139 14.67 7.32 -18.25
C GLN A 139 15.56 7.72 -17.06
N ILE A 140 16.53 6.88 -16.68
CA ILE A 140 17.50 7.21 -15.62
C ILE A 140 18.42 8.34 -16.10
N HIS A 141 18.86 8.29 -17.35
CA HIS A 141 19.69 9.34 -17.96
C HIS A 141 18.91 10.66 -18.11
N ASP A 142 17.67 10.61 -18.60
CA ASP A 142 16.78 11.76 -18.75
C ASP A 142 16.48 12.46 -17.42
N ASN A 143 16.41 11.69 -16.33
CA ASN A 143 16.18 12.23 -14.99
C ASN A 143 17.48 12.63 -14.25
N HIS A 144 18.64 12.46 -14.89
CA HIS A 144 19.97 12.74 -14.36
C HIS A 144 20.35 11.92 -13.10
N GLY A 145 19.85 10.69 -12.99
CA GLY A 145 20.21 9.81 -11.89
C GLY A 145 19.10 8.85 -11.49
N PHE A 146 19.50 7.74 -10.87
CA PHE A 146 18.57 6.68 -10.48
C PHE A 146 17.59 7.12 -9.38
N ASP A 147 18.08 7.81 -8.36
CA ASP A 147 17.23 8.29 -7.26
C ASP A 147 16.25 9.36 -7.76
N HIS A 148 16.68 10.24 -8.67
CA HIS A 148 15.79 11.19 -9.32
C HIS A 148 14.71 10.51 -10.15
N TYR A 149 15.07 9.49 -10.92
CA TYR A 149 14.11 8.70 -11.67
C TYR A 149 13.04 8.12 -10.74
N LEU A 150 13.44 7.42 -9.68
CA LEU A 150 12.48 6.83 -8.74
C LEU A 150 11.60 7.88 -8.05
N LEU A 151 12.18 9.02 -7.64
CA LEU A 151 11.44 10.05 -6.90
C LEU A 151 10.49 10.86 -7.79
N LYS A 152 10.89 11.19 -9.03
CA LYS A 152 10.08 11.94 -10.00
C LYS A 152 8.97 11.10 -10.62
N THR A 153 9.22 9.82 -10.89
CA THR A 153 8.25 8.95 -11.56
C THR A 153 7.13 8.53 -10.60
N PRO A 154 5.85 8.66 -10.98
CA PRO A 154 4.72 8.22 -10.15
C PRO A 154 4.64 6.69 -10.07
N ALA A 155 3.96 6.18 -9.04
CA ALA A 155 3.83 4.74 -8.79
C ALA A 155 3.18 3.97 -9.96
N CYS A 156 2.23 4.57 -10.67
CA CYS A 156 1.56 3.95 -11.83
C CYS A 156 2.54 3.63 -12.98
N ASP A 157 3.56 4.47 -13.19
CA ASP A 157 4.50 4.35 -14.30
C ASP A 157 5.65 3.40 -14.00
N LEU A 158 6.07 3.31 -12.73
CA LEU A 158 7.13 2.38 -12.32
C LEU A 158 6.74 0.92 -12.53
N ARG A 159 5.46 0.58 -12.31
CA ARG A 159 4.85 -0.78 -12.46
C ARG A 159 5.58 -1.95 -11.76
N SER A 160 6.60 -1.68 -10.95
CA SER A 160 7.41 -2.68 -10.25
C SER A 160 7.31 -2.52 -8.73
N MET A 161 7.09 -3.63 -8.02
CA MET A 161 7.07 -3.62 -6.55
C MET A 161 8.45 -3.29 -5.98
N LEU A 162 9.54 -3.81 -6.58
CA LEU A 162 10.89 -3.48 -6.17
C LEU A 162 11.12 -1.97 -6.28
N ALA A 163 10.79 -1.35 -7.43
CA ALA A 163 11.00 0.08 -7.64
C ALA A 163 10.24 0.93 -6.62
N ILE A 164 8.97 0.60 -6.36
CA ILE A 164 8.14 1.34 -5.40
C ILE A 164 8.66 1.15 -3.96
N LYS A 165 9.13 -0.05 -3.59
CA LYS A 165 9.75 -0.31 -2.29
C LYS A 165 11.09 0.43 -2.13
N LEU A 166 11.90 0.52 -3.19
CA LEU A 166 13.11 1.34 -3.19
C LEU A 166 12.79 2.83 -3.03
N LYS A 167 11.78 3.34 -3.75
CA LYS A 167 11.31 4.73 -3.61
C LYS A 167 10.92 5.03 -2.15
N LYS A 168 10.17 4.11 -1.51
CA LYS A 168 9.86 4.22 -0.08
C LYS A 168 11.12 4.27 0.78
N LYS A 169 12.06 3.34 0.57
CA LYS A 169 13.31 3.26 1.34
C LYS A 169 14.12 4.56 1.23
N ILE A 170 14.23 5.12 0.02
CA ILE A 170 14.88 6.41 -0.23
C ILE A 170 14.16 7.54 0.53
N LEU A 171 12.84 7.63 0.47
CA LEU A 171 12.08 8.66 1.20
C LEU A 171 12.23 8.56 2.72
N VAL A 172 12.27 7.33 3.26
CA VAL A 172 12.51 7.09 4.70
C VAL A 172 13.93 7.51 5.09
N ASP A 173 14.94 7.11 4.32
CA ASP A 173 16.33 7.48 4.60
C ASP A 173 16.53 9.00 4.49
N LEU A 174 15.87 9.67 3.53
CA LEU A 174 15.88 11.13 3.42
C LEU A 174 15.25 11.81 4.64
N LEU A 175 14.11 11.31 5.13
CA LEU A 175 13.45 11.83 6.34
C LEU A 175 14.35 11.67 7.58
N ALA A 176 15.12 10.58 7.65
CA ALA A 176 16.08 10.31 8.70
C ALA A 176 17.42 11.09 8.54
N GLY A 177 17.58 11.87 7.46
CA GLY A 177 18.80 12.63 7.20
C GLY A 177 19.94 11.80 6.62
N CYS A 178 19.66 10.80 5.78
CA CYS A 178 20.64 9.94 5.09
C CYS A 178 21.64 9.24 6.03
N PRO A 179 21.18 8.34 6.93
CA PRO A 179 22.03 7.71 7.94
C PRO A 179 23.20 6.91 7.34
N LYS A 180 23.03 6.38 6.12
CA LYS A 180 24.05 5.58 5.44
C LYS A 180 25.24 6.40 4.91
N LEU A 181 25.05 7.70 4.72
CA LEU A 181 26.09 8.63 4.33
C LEU A 181 26.75 9.30 5.54
N ALA A 182 26.42 8.90 6.78
CA ALA A 182 26.95 9.52 7.99
C ALA A 182 28.48 9.45 8.12
N ALA A 183 29.13 8.50 7.43
CA ALA A 183 30.60 8.43 7.37
C ALA A 183 31.23 9.55 6.54
N GLU A 184 30.48 10.16 5.62
CA GLU A 184 30.94 11.17 4.68
C GLU A 184 30.02 12.41 4.72
N PRO A 185 30.27 13.36 5.66
CA PRO A 185 29.34 14.46 5.95
C PRO A 185 29.13 15.41 4.76
N GLU A 186 30.15 15.62 3.93
CA GLU A 186 30.04 16.47 2.74
C GLU A 186 29.06 15.90 1.71
N LYS A 187 29.15 14.59 1.42
CA LYS A 187 28.24 13.91 0.48
C LYS A 187 26.84 13.80 1.07
N GLN A 188 26.73 13.59 2.38
CA GLN A 188 25.45 13.58 3.09
C GLN A 188 24.72 14.92 2.94
N GLN A 189 25.39 16.04 3.20
CA GLN A 189 24.80 17.37 3.05
C GLN A 189 24.43 17.68 1.60
N ALA A 190 25.26 17.29 0.64
CA ALA A 190 24.97 17.45 -0.78
C ALA A 190 23.70 16.68 -1.20
N ALA A 191 23.60 15.40 -0.83
CA ALA A 191 22.44 14.57 -1.12
C ALA A 191 21.16 15.12 -0.47
N ILE A 192 21.22 15.51 0.81
CA ILE A 192 20.06 16.11 1.50
C ILE A 192 19.62 17.37 0.77
N LYS A 193 20.57 18.26 0.41
CA LYS A 193 20.26 19.49 -0.31
C LYS A 193 19.59 19.21 -1.65
N GLU A 194 20.10 18.26 -2.42
CA GLU A 194 19.59 17.90 -3.75
C GLU A 194 18.21 17.23 -3.70
N PHE A 195 18.00 16.27 -2.78
CA PHE A 195 16.78 15.47 -2.73
C PHE A 195 15.70 16.01 -1.78
N SER A 196 15.99 17.00 -0.93
CA SER A 196 15.02 17.61 -0.02
C SER A 196 13.76 18.14 -0.71
N CYS A 197 13.86 18.56 -1.98
CA CYS A 197 12.73 19.05 -2.77
C CYS A 197 11.58 18.02 -2.84
N TYR A 198 11.90 16.73 -2.92
CA TYR A 198 10.90 15.67 -3.05
C TYR A 198 10.11 15.42 -1.75
N LEU A 199 10.66 15.75 -0.59
CA LEU A 199 9.97 15.58 0.70
C LEU A 199 8.76 16.51 0.83
N SER A 200 8.74 17.65 0.12
CA SER A 200 7.62 18.59 0.14
C SER A 200 6.29 17.99 -0.32
N GLN A 201 6.34 16.91 -1.12
CA GLN A 201 5.15 16.27 -1.69
C GLN A 201 4.50 15.25 -0.76
N TYR A 202 5.22 14.79 0.27
CA TYR A 202 4.81 13.67 1.11
C TYR A 202 4.83 14.04 2.59
N THR A 203 3.84 13.56 3.33
CA THR A 203 3.88 13.61 4.79
C THR A 203 4.62 12.38 5.35
N PRO A 204 5.17 12.43 6.58
CA PRO A 204 5.79 11.26 7.21
C PRO A 204 4.89 10.03 7.25
N GLU A 205 3.59 10.25 7.48
CA GLU A 205 2.58 9.19 7.42
C GLU A 205 2.42 8.62 6.02
N GLU A 206 2.35 9.46 4.98
CA GLU A 206 2.28 9.02 3.58
C GLU A 206 3.48 8.15 3.19
N ILE A 207 4.69 8.53 3.60
CA ILE A 207 5.91 7.77 3.33
C ILE A 207 5.84 6.38 3.98
N ASP A 208 5.36 6.29 5.22
CA ASP A 208 5.26 5.01 5.94
C ASP A 208 4.24 4.04 5.30
N TRP A 209 3.18 4.57 4.68
CA TRP A 209 2.19 3.78 3.94
C TRP A 209 2.56 3.55 2.46
N TYR A 210 3.50 4.31 1.92
CA TYR A 210 3.93 4.18 0.52
C TYR A 210 4.51 2.80 0.24
N GLY A 211 4.24 2.26 -0.95
CA GLY A 211 4.82 1.02 -1.43
C GLY A 211 4.38 -0.27 -0.75
N LEU A 212 3.38 -0.22 0.13
CA LEU A 212 2.75 -1.41 0.69
C LEU A 212 1.72 -1.98 -0.30
N SER A 213 1.81 -3.27 -0.58
CA SER A 213 0.71 -3.98 -1.24
C SER A 213 -0.53 -3.98 -0.36
N TYR A 214 -1.70 -4.25 -0.94
CA TYR A 214 -2.96 -4.26 -0.18
C TYR A 214 -2.91 -5.25 1.00
N VAL A 215 -2.32 -6.43 0.78
CA VAL A 215 -2.19 -7.46 1.80
C VAL A 215 -1.24 -7.01 2.91
N GLU A 216 -0.07 -6.46 2.57
CA GLU A 216 0.88 -5.91 3.55
C GLU A 216 0.25 -4.77 4.35
N ALA A 217 -0.52 -3.88 3.71
CA ALA A 217 -1.17 -2.76 4.37
C ALA A 217 -2.26 -3.23 5.36
N VAL A 218 -3.08 -4.22 4.97
CA VAL A 218 -4.07 -4.83 5.87
C VAL A 218 -3.39 -5.54 7.05
N LEU A 219 -2.31 -6.28 6.79
CA LEU A 219 -1.53 -6.94 7.85
C LEU A 219 -0.93 -5.93 8.82
N LYS A 220 -0.41 -4.80 8.33
CA LYS A 220 0.12 -3.73 9.16
C LYS A 220 -0.94 -3.17 10.11
N ILE A 221 -2.14 -2.88 9.62
CA ILE A 221 -3.26 -2.42 10.47
C ILE A 221 -3.67 -3.48 11.47
N LYS A 222 -3.83 -4.72 11.01
CA LYS A 222 -4.23 -5.82 11.89
C LYS A 222 -3.25 -5.96 13.06
N ASN A 223 -1.95 -5.91 12.78
CA ASN A 223 -0.92 -5.95 13.82
C ASN A 223 -0.97 -4.73 14.74
N GLN A 224 -1.19 -3.52 14.21
CA GLN A 224 -1.36 -2.32 15.02
C GLN A 224 -2.56 -2.43 15.97
N VAL A 225 -3.73 -2.84 15.46
CA VAL A 225 -4.94 -3.05 16.27
C VAL A 225 -4.73 -4.16 17.29
N GLU A 226 -4.12 -5.29 16.92
CA GLU A 226 -3.86 -6.40 17.84
C GLU A 226 -2.85 -6.04 18.93
N SER A 227 -1.90 -5.14 18.63
CA SER A 227 -0.92 -4.63 19.61
C SER A 227 -1.52 -3.60 20.57
N GLN A 228 -2.48 -2.80 20.10
CA GLN A 228 -3.20 -1.82 20.91
C GLN A 228 -4.39 -2.43 21.66
N ALA A 229 -4.87 -3.58 21.22
CA ALA A 229 -5.96 -4.29 21.87
C ALA A 229 -5.48 -4.81 23.22
N ASP A 230 -5.98 -4.18 24.28
CA ASP A 230 -5.87 -4.67 25.66
C ASP A 230 -6.60 -6.02 25.77
N LYS A 231 -5.87 -7.13 25.58
CA LYS A 231 -6.36 -8.50 25.76
C LYS A 231 -6.47 -8.85 27.25
N ARG A 232 -7.24 -8.07 28.01
CA ARG A 232 -7.47 -8.33 29.43
C ARG A 232 -8.56 -9.39 29.59
N PRO A 233 -8.42 -10.35 30.52
CA PRO A 233 -9.48 -11.31 30.81
C PRO A 233 -10.77 -10.60 31.20
N HIS A 234 -11.90 -11.03 30.65
CA HIS A 234 -13.20 -10.42 30.92
C HIS A 234 -13.57 -10.41 32.41
N LYS A 235 -13.05 -11.37 33.20
CA LYS A 235 -13.19 -11.37 34.67
C LYS A 235 -12.74 -10.05 35.30
N VAL A 236 -11.63 -9.48 34.84
CA VAL A 236 -11.10 -8.21 35.38
C VAL A 236 -12.04 -7.06 35.01
N ILE A 237 -12.53 -7.05 33.77
CA ILE A 237 -13.48 -6.05 33.27
C ILE A 237 -14.81 -6.12 34.06
N PHE A 238 -15.37 -7.32 34.26
CA PHE A 238 -16.60 -7.50 35.01
C PHE A 238 -16.44 -7.18 36.49
N ARG A 239 -15.28 -7.50 37.09
CA ARG A 239 -14.98 -7.09 38.46
C ARG A 239 -14.96 -5.57 38.60
N GLN A 240 -14.32 -4.87 37.66
CA GLN A 240 -14.30 -3.41 37.64
C GLN A 240 -15.73 -2.83 37.53
N LYS A 241 -16.52 -3.32 36.58
CA LYS A 241 -17.93 -2.91 36.41
C LYS A 241 -18.77 -3.18 37.64
N LEU A 242 -18.58 -4.31 38.31
CA LEU A 242 -19.31 -4.63 39.54
C LEU A 242 -18.95 -3.67 40.68
N ILE A 243 -17.65 -3.35 40.84
CA ILE A 243 -17.22 -2.35 41.83
C ILE A 243 -17.82 -0.98 41.53
N GLU A 244 -17.88 -0.57 40.25
CA GLU A 244 -18.54 0.67 39.83
C GLU A 244 -20.04 0.67 40.20
N GLN A 245 -20.76 -0.42 39.91
CA GLN A 245 -22.18 -0.57 40.28
C GLN A 245 -22.41 -0.53 41.80
N LEU A 246 -21.55 -1.16 42.60
CA LEU A 246 -21.67 -1.14 44.06
C LEU A 246 -21.38 0.25 44.65
N LYS A 247 -20.46 1.01 44.03
CA LYS A 247 -20.20 2.41 44.37
C LYS A 247 -21.41 3.30 44.06
N GLU A 248 -22.03 3.12 42.90
CA GLU A 248 -23.27 3.82 42.51
C GLU A 248 -24.44 3.48 43.45
N ALA A 249 -24.52 2.23 43.93
CA ALA A 249 -25.50 1.79 44.91
C ALA A 249 -25.22 2.27 46.35
N GLY A 250 -24.11 2.97 46.61
CA GLY A 250 -23.79 3.57 47.91
C GLY A 250 -23.37 2.59 49.00
N ILE A 251 -22.90 1.39 48.64
CA ILE A 251 -22.46 0.38 49.62
C ILE A 251 -21.09 0.79 50.19
N ARG A 252 -21.01 0.96 51.52
CA ARG A 252 -19.83 1.48 52.24
C ARG A 252 -18.55 0.68 51.97
N GLU A 253 -18.66 -0.64 51.82
CA GLU A 253 -17.52 -1.55 51.56
C GLU A 253 -16.86 -1.30 50.19
N ALA A 254 -17.59 -0.73 49.23
CA ALA A 254 -17.08 -0.45 47.89
C ALA A 254 -16.42 0.95 47.77
N GLN A 255 -16.57 1.81 48.78
CA GLN A 255 -16.04 3.18 48.78
C GLN A 255 -14.59 3.29 49.32
N GLY A 256 -14.05 2.21 49.90
CA GLY A 256 -12.68 2.18 50.40
C GLY A 256 -11.65 2.42 49.30
N THR A 257 -10.70 3.32 49.56
CA THR A 257 -9.55 3.52 48.67
C THR A 257 -8.64 2.29 48.71
N ALA A 258 -7.83 2.07 47.67
CA ALA A 258 -6.99 0.87 47.54
C ALA A 258 -5.99 0.66 48.69
N ASP A 259 -5.73 1.69 49.51
CA ASP A 259 -4.93 1.60 50.74
C ASP A 259 -5.73 1.09 51.97
N GLU A 260 -7.05 1.30 52.01
CA GLU A 260 -7.92 0.79 53.08
C GLU A 260 -8.35 -0.68 52.85
N LEU A 261 -8.27 -1.18 51.61
CA LEU A 261 -8.55 -2.60 51.32
C LEU A 261 -7.41 -3.54 51.73
N LYS A 262 -6.20 -3.03 52.04
CA LYS A 262 -5.10 -3.83 52.60
C LYS A 262 -5.23 -4.04 54.10
N THR A 263 -6.02 -3.22 54.80
CA THR A 263 -6.20 -3.29 56.26
C THR A 263 -7.43 -4.10 56.66
N VAL A 264 -8.29 -4.46 55.70
CA VAL A 264 -9.48 -5.30 55.91
C VAL A 264 -9.27 -6.68 55.27
N ASP A 265 -8.28 -7.42 55.76
CA ASP A 265 -8.42 -8.88 55.97
C ASP A 265 -7.18 -9.42 56.66
N ASP A 266 -7.25 -9.56 57.99
CA ASP A 266 -6.54 -10.62 58.70
C ASP A 266 -7.29 -11.12 59.96
N SER A 267 -8.60 -10.85 60.10
CA SER A 267 -9.32 -11.25 61.33
C SER A 267 -10.60 -12.10 61.15
N SER A 268 -11.13 -12.35 59.94
CA SER A 268 -12.32 -13.23 59.86
C SER A 268 -12.58 -14.05 58.58
N ALA A 269 -11.68 -14.09 57.60
CA ALA A 269 -11.94 -14.85 56.37
C ALA A 269 -11.66 -16.37 56.55
N SER A 270 -12.63 -17.12 57.09
CA SER A 270 -12.69 -18.57 56.88
C SER A 270 -12.88 -18.81 55.37
N SER A 271 -11.81 -19.12 54.65
CA SER A 271 -11.86 -19.32 53.20
C SER A 271 -12.88 -20.42 52.86
N TRP A 272 -13.79 -20.16 51.92
CA TRP A 272 -14.82 -21.12 51.50
C TRP A 272 -14.23 -22.46 51.00
N LEU A 273 -12.97 -22.42 50.54
CA LEU A 273 -12.16 -23.59 50.19
C LEU A 273 -11.89 -24.55 51.37
N SER A 274 -11.77 -24.04 52.60
CA SER A 274 -11.59 -24.88 53.79
C SER A 274 -12.83 -25.71 54.15
N LYS A 275 -14.02 -25.31 53.69
CA LYS A 275 -15.28 -26.06 53.89
C LYS A 275 -15.49 -27.19 52.88
N LEU A 276 -14.65 -27.29 51.84
CA LEU A 276 -14.75 -28.32 50.79
C LEU A 276 -13.80 -29.51 51.00
N ALA A 277 -13.17 -29.63 52.17
CA ALA A 277 -12.33 -30.79 52.50
C ALA A 277 -13.20 -32.06 52.59
N PHE A 278 -13.23 -32.83 51.49
CA PHE A 278 -13.79 -34.16 51.42
C PHE A 278 -12.95 -35.09 52.31
N LYS A 279 -13.47 -35.47 53.49
CA LYS A 279 -12.82 -36.47 54.33
C LYS A 279 -12.77 -37.81 53.57
N PRO A 280 -11.60 -38.42 53.37
CA PRO A 280 -11.56 -39.79 52.85
C PRO A 280 -12.21 -40.72 53.90
N LYS A 281 -13.18 -41.52 53.46
CA LYS A 281 -13.68 -42.64 54.25
C LYS A 281 -12.59 -43.71 54.23
N ASN A 282 -11.97 -43.95 55.38
CA ASN A 282 -11.10 -45.10 55.58
C ASN A 282 -11.97 -46.37 55.59
N TRP A 283 -11.68 -47.29 54.68
CA TRP A 283 -12.03 -48.70 54.72
C TRP A 283 -10.75 -49.49 54.44
#